data_AF-A0A920QH61-F1
#
_entry.id   AF-A0A920QH61-F1
#
_cell.length_a   1.000
_cell.length_b   1.000
_cell.length_c   1.000
_cell.angle_alpha   90.00
_cell.angle_beta   90.00
_cell.angle_gamma   90.00
#
_symmetry.space_group_name_H-M   'P 1'
#
loop_
_entity.id
_entity.type
_entity.pdbx_description
1 polymer ?
#
loop_
_entity_poly.entity_id
_entity_poly.type
_entity_poly.pdbx_seq_one_letter_code
_entity_poly.pdbx_strand_id
1 'polypeptide(L)'
;MKTFKKTYHLGGKAISWKDIIKIVSGAYGKNKWTIPAPAFFIKSMAAIFGRFAWFPITKDQITMLVEGNVCKSDEIFSMFDIKPIPFNSESLSYLKY
;
A
#
# COMPACT_ATOMS: atom_id res chain seq x y z
N MET A 1 30.28 13.73 0.18
CA MET A 1 29.98 12.31 0.41
C MET A 1 28.76 12.18 1.35
N LYS A 2 27.55 12.54 0.89
CA LYS A 2 26.36 12.64 1.78
C LYS A 2 25.57 11.32 1.95
N THR A 3 25.83 10.30 1.12
CA THR A 3 24.95 9.12 0.99
C THR A 3 25.68 7.77 1.08
N PHE A 4 27.01 7.74 1.20
CA PHE A 4 27.78 6.48 1.21
C PHE A 4 27.50 5.67 2.47
N LYS A 5 27.17 4.37 2.31
CA LYS A 5 26.81 3.44 3.39
C LYS A 5 25.66 3.93 4.28
N LYS A 6 24.68 4.61 3.69
CA LYS A 6 23.44 5.01 4.38
C LYS A 6 22.25 4.26 3.80
N THR A 7 21.32 3.90 4.68
CA THR A 7 20.01 3.33 4.32
C THR A 7 18.95 4.33 4.73
N TYR A 8 17.99 4.57 3.83
CA TYR A 8 16.93 5.54 4.04
C TYR A 8 15.58 4.87 3.82
N HIS A 9 14.60 5.19 4.67
CA HIS A 9 13.23 4.76 4.49
C HIS A 9 12.53 5.68 3.50
N LEU A 10 11.93 5.08 2.47
CA LEU A 10 11.21 5.79 1.42
C LEU A 10 9.73 5.40 1.43
N GLY A 11 8.88 6.39 1.60
CA GLY A 11 7.43 6.25 1.63
C GLY A 11 6.74 7.55 1.23
N GLY A 12 5.52 7.42 0.74
CA GLY A 12 4.67 8.56 0.44
C GLY A 12 3.86 9.00 1.65
N LYS A 13 2.86 9.85 1.41
CA LYS A 13 1.85 10.21 2.41
C LYS A 13 1.20 8.93 2.95
N ALA A 14 1.06 8.84 4.28
CA ALA A 14 0.32 7.75 4.91
C ALA A 14 -1.18 7.84 4.53
N ILE A 15 -1.72 6.74 4.01
CA ILE A 15 -3.11 6.64 3.54
C ILE A 15 -3.72 5.39 4.16
N SER A 16 -4.97 5.50 4.63
CA SER A 16 -5.66 4.35 5.21
C SER A 16 -5.97 3.30 4.14
N TRP A 17 -6.05 2.03 4.55
CA TRP A 17 -6.42 0.95 3.63
C TRP A 17 -7.77 1.19 2.92
N LYS A 18 -8.74 1.76 3.64
CA LYS A 18 -10.05 2.13 3.10
C LYS A 18 -9.91 3.18 1.98
N ASP A 19 -9.08 4.19 2.19
CA ASP A 19 -8.84 5.23 1.20
C ASP A 19 -8.06 4.71 0.00
N ILE A 20 -7.10 3.79 0.21
CA ILE A 20 -6.40 3.09 -0.88
C ILE A 20 -7.42 2.38 -1.79
N ILE A 21 -8.33 1.59 -1.21
CA ILE A 21 -9.38 0.89 -1.99
C ILE A 21 -10.24 1.91 -2.74
N LYS A 22 -10.65 3.01 -2.09
CA LYS A 22 -11.47 4.05 -2.71
C LYS A 22 -10.76 4.75 -3.88
N ILE A 23 -9.50 5.12 -3.71
CA ILE A 23 -8.68 5.79 -4.74
C ILE A 23 -8.46 4.88 -5.94
N VAL A 24 -8.06 3.62 -5.70
CA VAL A 24 -7.79 2.64 -6.77
C VAL A 24 -9.08 2.29 -7.52
N SER A 25 -10.18 2.02 -6.81
CA SER A 25 -11.46 1.72 -7.45
C SER A 25 -11.98 2.89 -8.28
N GLY A 26 -11.91 4.12 -7.73
CA GLY A 26 -12.25 5.33 -8.46
C GLY A 26 -11.38 5.55 -9.70
N ALA A 27 -10.07 5.31 -9.61
CA ALA A 27 -9.16 5.37 -10.76
C ALA A 27 -9.52 4.34 -11.84
N TYR A 28 -9.93 3.14 -11.44
CA TYR A 28 -10.41 2.07 -12.31
C TYR A 28 -11.86 2.26 -12.82
N GLY A 29 -12.53 3.35 -12.45
CA GLY A 29 -13.92 3.62 -12.86
C GLY A 29 -14.97 2.71 -12.20
N LYS A 30 -14.66 2.12 -11.03
CA LYS A 30 -15.60 1.28 -10.27
C LYS A 30 -15.91 1.90 -8.92
N ASN A 31 -17.15 1.77 -8.46
CA ASN A 31 -17.49 2.02 -7.07
C ASN A 31 -17.42 0.71 -6.27
N LYS A 32 -16.55 0.63 -5.27
CA LYS A 32 -16.35 -0.59 -4.48
C LYS A 32 -16.77 -0.38 -3.03
N TRP A 33 -17.73 -1.19 -2.58
CA TRP A 33 -18.13 -1.23 -1.19
C TRP A 33 -17.06 -1.90 -0.32
N THR A 34 -16.83 -1.35 0.87
CA THR A 34 -15.87 -1.89 1.86
C THR A 34 -16.61 -2.33 3.11
N ILE A 35 -16.35 -3.55 3.57
CA ILE A 35 -16.83 -4.05 4.87
C ILE A 35 -15.65 -4.16 5.86
N PRO A 36 -15.85 -3.88 7.15
CA PRO A 36 -14.82 -4.12 8.14
C PRO A 36 -14.52 -5.62 8.22
N ALA A 37 -13.26 -5.99 7.99
CA ALA A 37 -12.80 -7.36 8.07
C ALA A 37 -11.88 -7.51 9.30
N PRO A 38 -12.25 -8.29 10.32
CA PRO A 38 -11.40 -8.47 11.49
C PRO A 38 -10.12 -9.22 11.10
N ALA A 39 -8.97 -8.70 11.54
CA ALA A 39 -7.66 -9.20 11.15
C ALA A 39 -7.47 -10.70 11.46
N PHE A 40 -8.07 -11.20 12.55
CA PHE A 40 -8.00 -12.60 12.95
C PHE A 40 -8.59 -13.55 11.88
N PHE A 41 -9.76 -13.21 11.32
CA PHE A 41 -10.39 -14.04 10.30
C PHE A 41 -9.57 -14.07 9.02
N ILE A 42 -9.09 -12.91 8.57
CA ILE A 42 -8.27 -12.80 7.35
C ILE A 42 -6.95 -13.56 7.48
N LYS A 43 -6.28 -13.46 8.64
CA LYS A 43 -5.05 -14.22 8.94
C LYS A 43 -5.31 -15.73 8.97
N SER A 44 -6.43 -16.17 9.54
CA SER A 44 -6.81 -17.59 9.59
C SER A 44 -7.07 -18.16 8.20
N MET A 45 -7.81 -17.43 7.35
CA MET A 45 -8.04 -17.83 5.96
C MET A 45 -6.72 -17.97 5.20
N ALA A 46 -5.81 -17.00 5.34
CA ALA A 46 -4.51 -17.07 4.67
C ALA A 46 -3.60 -18.19 5.19
N ALA A 47 -3.71 -18.57 6.46
CA ALA A 47 -2.97 -19.73 6.99
C ALA A 47 -3.45 -21.06 6.38
N ILE A 48 -4.76 -21.20 6.12
CA ILE A 48 -5.36 -22.43 5.58
C ILE A 48 -5.19 -22.51 4.06
N PHE A 49 -5.48 -21.40 3.37
CA PHE A 49 -5.58 -21.33 1.92
C PHE A 49 -4.34 -20.76 1.23
N GLY A 50 -3.43 -20.07 1.94
CA GLY A 50 -2.27 -19.40 1.34
C GLY A 50 -1.24 -20.32 0.68
N ARG A 51 -1.33 -21.63 0.89
CA ARG A 51 -0.52 -22.65 0.18
C ARG A 51 -1.00 -22.93 -1.24
N PHE A 52 -2.21 -22.51 -1.60
CA PHE A 52 -2.76 -22.73 -2.94
C PHE A 52 -2.48 -21.54 -3.84
N ALA A 53 -2.00 -21.81 -5.06
CA ALA A 53 -1.63 -20.76 -6.03
C ALA A 53 -2.80 -19.84 -6.45
N TRP A 54 -4.06 -20.29 -6.32
CA TRP A 54 -5.23 -19.47 -6.62
C TRP A 54 -5.56 -18.45 -5.52
N PHE A 55 -5.00 -18.61 -4.30
CA PHE A 55 -5.30 -17.71 -3.19
C PHE A 55 -4.55 -16.38 -3.38
N PRO A 56 -5.23 -15.22 -3.32
CA PRO A 56 -4.71 -13.98 -3.88
C PRO A 56 -3.63 -13.27 -3.05
N ILE A 57 -3.43 -13.65 -1.79
CA ILE A 57 -2.54 -12.94 -0.86
C ILE A 57 -1.95 -13.90 0.20
N THR A 58 -0.71 -13.71 0.62
CA THR A 58 -0.09 -14.57 1.64
C THR A 58 -0.39 -14.10 3.07
N LYS A 59 -0.19 -15.00 4.05
CA LYS A 59 -0.28 -14.66 5.49
C LYS A 59 0.69 -13.52 5.86
N ASP A 60 1.89 -13.53 5.29
CA ASP A 60 2.91 -12.52 5.56
C ASP A 60 2.51 -11.17 4.98
N GLN A 61 1.94 -11.14 3.78
CA GLN A 61 1.38 -9.92 3.19
C GLN A 61 0.26 -9.31 4.04
N ILE A 62 -0.62 -10.14 4.62
CA ILE A 62 -1.65 -9.67 5.55
C ILE A 62 -1.04 -9.15 6.86
N THR A 63 0.00 -9.82 7.36
CA THR A 63 0.68 -9.40 8.58
C THR A 63 1.35 -8.04 8.39
N MET A 64 2.09 -7.87 7.29
CA MET A 64 2.66 -6.60 6.88
C MET A 64 1.60 -5.49 6.75
N LEU A 65 0.43 -5.80 6.18
CA LEU A 65 -0.67 -4.84 6.07
C LEU A 65 -1.16 -4.34 7.44
N VAL A 66 -1.30 -5.27 8.40
CA VAL A 66 -1.83 -4.97 9.75
C VAL A 66 -0.81 -4.22 10.61
N GLU A 67 0.48 -4.51 10.46
CA GLU A 67 1.56 -3.85 11.20
C GLU A 67 1.73 -2.38 10.80
N GLY A 68 1.29 -2.00 9.58
CA GLY A 68 1.31 -0.63 9.11
C GLY A 68 2.70 -0.20 8.62
N ASN A 69 2.93 -0.34 7.31
CA ASN A 69 4.19 0.03 6.67
C ASN A 69 4.23 1.51 6.29
N VAL A 70 4.26 2.41 7.27
CA VAL A 70 4.39 3.86 7.06
C VAL A 70 5.77 4.36 7.48
N CYS A 71 6.31 5.34 6.77
CA CYS A 71 7.54 6.02 7.17
C CYS A 71 7.52 7.49 6.77
N LYS A 72 8.44 8.28 7.33
CA LYS A 72 8.65 9.68 6.96
C LYS A 72 9.78 9.77 5.96
N SER A 73 9.56 10.49 4.86
CA SER A 73 10.56 10.67 3.80
C SER A 73 10.77 12.12 3.39
N ASP A 74 10.21 13.07 4.13
CA ASP A 74 10.31 14.50 3.84
C ASP A 74 11.77 14.98 3.76
N GLU A 75 12.61 14.50 4.68
CA GLU A 75 14.05 14.81 4.70
C GLU A 75 14.79 14.27 3.47
N ILE A 76 14.38 13.09 2.98
CA ILE A 76 14.95 12.45 1.79
C ILE A 76 14.49 13.19 0.54
N PHE A 77 13.20 13.54 0.48
CA PHE A 77 12.66 14.33 -0.62
C PHE A 77 13.37 15.67 -0.74
N SER A 78 13.61 16.36 0.38
CA SER A 78 14.38 17.61 0.40
C SER A 78 15.85 17.40 0.03
N MET A 79 16.50 16.36 0.55
CA MET A 79 17.92 16.08 0.28
C MET A 79 18.21 15.83 -1.21
N PHE A 80 17.26 15.20 -1.92
CA PHE A 80 17.40 14.81 -3.32
C PHE A 80 16.57 15.65 -4.29
N ASP A 81 15.92 16.72 -3.83
CA ASP A 81 14.99 17.55 -4.62
C ASP A 81 13.90 16.73 -5.34
N ILE A 82 13.38 15.71 -4.65
CA ILE A 82 12.34 14.82 -5.16
C ILE A 82 10.98 15.46 -4.90
N LYS A 83 10.18 15.62 -5.97
CA LYS A 83 8.77 15.96 -5.87
C LYS A 83 7.94 14.67 -5.93
N PRO A 84 7.33 14.22 -4.83
CA PRO A 84 6.59 12.96 -4.82
C PRO A 84 5.36 13.05 -5.72
N ILE A 85 5.10 11.99 -6.50
CA ILE A 85 3.86 11.86 -7.26
C ILE A 85 2.74 11.45 -6.29
N PRO A 86 1.63 12.20 -6.24
CA PRO A 86 0.55 11.91 -5.30
C PRO A 86 -0.17 10.61 -5.64
N PHE A 87 -0.50 9.80 -4.63
CA PHE A 87 -1.34 8.61 -4.80
C PHE A 87 -2.81 9.02 -4.96
N ASN A 88 -3.22 9.33 -6.18
CA ASN A 88 -4.56 9.81 -6.53
C ASN A 88 -5.03 9.25 -7.88
N SER A 89 -6.28 9.50 -8.25
CA SER A 89 -6.87 8.95 -9.49
C SER A 89 -6.23 9.46 -10.78
N GLU A 90 -5.59 10.62 -10.76
CA GLU A 90 -4.86 11.18 -11.90
C GLU A 90 -3.56 10.39 -12.16
N SER A 91 -2.76 10.21 -11.11
CA SER A 91 -1.51 9.44 -11.17
C SER A 91 -1.75 7.95 -11.42
N LEU A 92 -2.94 7.45 -11.07
CA LEU A 92 -3.39 6.08 -11.32
C LEU A 92 -4.21 5.93 -12.60
N SER A 93 -4.16 6.91 -13.51
CA SER A 93 -4.93 6.87 -14.77
C SER A 93 -4.60 5.67 -15.66
N TYR A 94 -3.42 5.06 -15.50
CA TYR A 94 -3.02 3.82 -16.18
C TYR A 94 -3.89 2.61 -15.82
N LEU A 95 -4.76 2.71 -14.82
CA LEU A 95 -5.74 1.68 -14.48
C LEU A 95 -6.99 1.74 -15.36
N LYS A 96 -7.24 2.85 -16.07
CA LYS A 96 -8.37 2.99 -17.00
C LYS A 96 -8.08 2.19 -18.27
N TYR A 97 -8.51 0.94 -18.28
CA TYR A 97 -8.59 0.10 -19.49
C TYR A 97 -10.06 -0.11 -19.85
#